data_AF-A0A0F3N207-F1
#
_entry.id   AF-A0A0F3N207-F1
#
_cell.length_a   1.000
_cell.length_b   1.000
_cell.length_c   1.000
_cell.angle_alpha   90.00
_cell.angle_beta   90.00
_cell.angle_gamma   90.00
#
_symmetry.space_group_name_H-M   'P 1'
#
loop_
_entity.id
_entity.type
_entity.pdbx_description
1 polymer ?
#
loop_
_entity_poly.entity_id
_entity_poly.type
_entity_poly.pdbx_seq_one_letter_code
_entity_poly.pdbx_strand_id
1 'polypeptide(L)' 'MQRYLDPTHDSVFKKIFRDLERFKEFINAVLELPEGLRIKAIEFIPVAQVPMLDKGNKKHI' A
#
# COMPACT_ATOMS: atom_id res chain seq x y z
N MET A 1 13.27 -8.21 -16.07
CA MET A 1 11.85 -7.81 -16.21
C MET A 1 11.28 -7.60 -14.82
N GLN A 2 11.10 -6.35 -14.38
CA GLN A 2 10.40 -6.06 -13.13
C GLN A 2 8.91 -6.36 -13.34
N ARG A 3 8.45 -7.50 -12.85
CA ARG A 3 7.01 -7.77 -12.70
C ARG A 3 6.55 -6.94 -11.52
N TYR A 4 5.99 -5.76 -11.80
CA TYR A 4 5.18 -5.06 -10.83
C TYR A 4 4.06 -6.00 -10.37
N LEU A 5 3.82 -6.06 -9.05
CA LEU A 5 2.74 -6.85 -8.49
C LEU A 5 1.42 -6.36 -9.09
N ASP A 6 0.77 -7.18 -9.92
CA ASP A 6 -0.52 -6.83 -10.48
C ASP A 6 -1.61 -7.00 -9.41
N PRO A 7 -2.28 -5.94 -8.95
CA PRO A 7 -3.22 -6.03 -7.84
C PRO A 7 -4.45 -6.91 -8.16
N THR A 8 -4.74 -7.14 -9.44
CA THR A 8 -5.94 -7.86 -9.91
C THR A 8 -5.70 -9.37 -9.92
N HIS A 9 -4.54 -9.80 -10.43
CA HIS A 9 -4.21 -11.20 -10.67
C HIS A 9 -3.10 -11.76 -9.78
N ASP A 10 -2.37 -10.94 -9.02
CA ASP A 10 -1.24 -11.41 -8.24
C ASP A 10 -1.66 -11.95 -6.86
N SER A 11 -1.54 -13.27 -6.72
CA SER A 11 -1.80 -13.97 -5.46
C SER A 11 -0.86 -13.54 -4.33
N VAL A 12 0.35 -13.06 -4.64
CA VAL A 12 1.32 -12.55 -3.68
C VAL A 12 0.88 -11.17 -3.18
N PHE A 13 0.40 -10.31 -4.07
CA PHE A 13 -0.18 -9.02 -3.69
C PHE A 13 -1.32 -9.22 -2.68
N LYS A 14 -2.28 -10.09 -3.01
CA LYS A 14 -3.39 -10.38 -2.08
C LYS A 14 -2.92 -10.95 -0.75
N LYS A 15 -1.86 -11.77 -0.72
CA LYS A 15 -1.30 -12.33 0.52
C LYS A 15 -0.60 -11.30 1.40
N ILE A 16 0.09 -10.32 0.81
CA ILE A 16 0.78 -9.26 1.55
C ILE A 16 -0.23 -8.25 2.08
N PHE A 17 -1.15 -7.78 1.24
CA PHE A 17 -2.06 -6.68 1.60
C PHE A 17 -3.29 -7.13 2.42
N ARG A 18 -3.59 -8.44 2.50
CA ARG A 18 -4.66 -8.96 3.35
C ARG A 18 -4.21 -9.26 4.79
N ASP A 19 -2.90 -9.38 5.01
CA ASP A 19 -2.31 -9.70 6.30
C ASP A 19 -1.57 -8.48 6.84
N LEU A 20 -2.03 -7.95 7.98
CA LEU A 20 -1.53 -6.68 8.51
C LEU A 20 -0.05 -6.76 8.94
N GLU A 21 0.39 -7.91 9.45
CA GLU A 21 1.77 -8.11 9.87
C GLU A 21 2.71 -8.16 8.67
N ARG A 22 2.37 -8.96 7.65
CA ARG A 22 3.13 -9.01 6.39
C ARG A 22 3.13 -7.68 5.67
N PHE A 23 2.01 -6.97 5.66
CA PHE A 23 1.95 -5.63 5.11
C PHE A 23 2.92 -4.69 5.84
N LYS A 24 2.95 -4.73 7.18
CA LYS A 24 3.88 -3.93 7.98
C LYS A 24 5.34 -4.28 7.70
N GLU A 25 5.69 -5.56 7.59
CA GLU A 25 7.04 -5.98 7.22
C GLU A 25 7.41 -5.51 5.81
N PHE A 26 6.49 -5.65 4.85
CA PHE A 26 6.67 -5.16 3.48
C PHE A 26 6.92 -3.66 3.45
N ILE A 27 6.13 -2.86 4.16
CA ILE A 27 6.30 -1.41 4.21
C ILE A 27 7.63 -1.04 4.88
N ASN A 28 8.04 -1.72 5.95
CA ASN A 28 9.37 -1.51 6.55
C ASN A 28 10.53 -1.87 5.61
N ALA A 29 10.32 -2.80 4.67
CA ALA A 29 11.35 -3.21 3.71
C ALA A 29 11.43 -2.28 2.49
N VAL A 30 10.31 -1.65 2.11
CA VAL A 30 10.22 -0.78 0.93
C VAL A 30 10.48 0.69 1.25
N LEU A 31 10.07 1.15 2.44
CA LEU A 31 10.32 2.53 2.85
C LEU A 31 11.75 2.69 3.37
N GLU A 32 12.44 3.70 2.86
CA GLU A 32 13.71 4.17 3.41
C GLU A 32 13.42 4.94 4.70
N LEU A 33 13.29 4.19 5.79
CA LEU A 33 13.18 4.75 7.13
C LEU A 33 14.59 5.11 7.65
N PRO A 34 14.71 6.16 8.48
CA PRO A 34 15.98 6.46 9.16
C PRO A 34 16.49 5.25 9.95
N GLU A 35 17.82 5.10 10.04
CA GLU A 35 18.43 3.95 10.72
C GLU A 35 17.87 3.72 12.13
N GLY A 36 17.53 2.47 12.42
CA GLY A 36 16.96 2.06 13.71
C GLY A 36 15.46 2.35 13.88
N LEU A 37 14.83 3.07 12.96
CA LEU A 37 13.38 3.29 12.97
C LEU A 37 12.65 2.22 12.18
N ARG A 38 11.61 1.66 12.81
CA ARG A 38 10.67 0.72 12.18
C ARG A 38 9.25 1.08 12.56
N ILE A 39 8.33 0.88 11.61
CA ILE A 39 6.89 1.03 11.82
C ILE A 39 6.44 -0.08 12.77
N LYS A 40 5.93 0.31 13.94
CA LYS A 40 5.42 -0.63 14.97
C LYS A 40 3.98 -1.04 14.73
N ALA A 41 3.15 -0.08 14.29
CA ALA A 41 1.72 -0.26 14.05
C ALA A 41 1.28 0.54 12.81
N ILE A 42 0.21 0.06 12.18
CA ILE A 42 -0.44 0.71 11.05
C ILE A 42 -1.91 0.87 11.43
N GLU A 43 -2.42 2.09 11.37
CA GLU A 43 -3.83 2.40 11.60
C GLU A 43 -4.43 2.94 10.31
N PHE A 44 -5.60 2.42 9.95
CA PHE A 44 -6.33 2.89 8.78
C PHE A 44 -7.27 4.01 9.19
N ILE A 45 -7.25 5.10 8.43
CA ILE A 45 -8.26 6.13 8.57
C ILE A 45 -9.65 5.56 8.19
N PRO A 46 -10.72 5.98 8.87
CA PRO A 46 -12.08 5.62 8.48
C PRO A 46 -12.37 6.04 7.04
N VAL A 47 -13.15 5.23 6.32
CA VAL A 47 -13.52 5.50 4.91
C VAL A 47 -14.17 6.88 4.74
N ALA A 48 -14.91 7.36 5.73
CA ALA A 48 -15.52 8.70 5.72
C ALA A 48 -14.49 9.86 5.75
N GLN A 49 -13.27 9.59 6.22
CA GLN A 49 -12.17 10.55 6.25
C GLN A 49 -11.19 10.37 5.08
N VAL A 50 -11.39 9.34 4.26
CA VAL A 50 -10.61 9.19 3.03
C VAL A 50 -11.00 10.34 2.12
N PRO A 51 -10.06 11.22 1.73
CA PRO A 51 -10.39 12.28 0.78
C PRO A 51 -10.99 11.63 -0.46
N MET A 52 -12.09 12.19 -0.97
CA MET A 52 -12.62 11.79 -2.27
C MET A 52 -11.56 12.13 -3.31
N LEU A 53 -10.68 11.17 -3.59
CA LEU A 53 -9.80 11.20 -4.73
C LEU A 53 -10.75 11.16 -5.93
N ASP A 54 -11.00 12.35 -6.48
CA ASP A 54 -11.83 12.56 -7.66
C ASP A 54 -11.47 11.48 -8.67
N LYS A 55 -12.43 10.60 -8.97
CA LYS A 55 -12.24 9.46 -9.88
C LYS A 55 -11.90 10.00 -11.25
N GLY A 56 -10.60 10.24 -11.50
CA GLY A 56 -10.02 10.61 -12.78
C GLY A 56 -10.85 11.61 -13.56
N ASN A 57 -10.58 12.91 -13.38
CA ASN A 57 -10.70 13.84 -14.50
C ASN A 57 -9.72 13.37 -15.59
N LYS A 58 -10.16 12.40 -16.41
CA LYS A 58 -9.62 12.16 -17.75
C LYS A 58 -10.01 13.38 -18.59
N LYS A 59 -9.34 14.52 -18.35
CA LYS A 59 -9.27 15.60 -19.32
C LYS A 59 -8.47 15.04 -20.49
N HIS A 60 -9.18 14.43 -21.43
CA HIS A 60 -8.73 14.37 -22.81
C HIS A 60 -8.74 15.81 -23.30
N ILE A 61 -7.54 16.38 -23.46
CA ILE A 61 -7.29 17.52 -24.34
C ILE A 61 -6.60 16.92 -25.55
#